data_AF-A0AAU6GNI7-F1
#
_entry.id   AF-A0AAU6GNI7-F1
#
_cell.length_a   1.000
_cell.length_b   1.000
_cell.length_c   1.000
_cell.angle_alpha   90.00
_cell.angle_beta   90.00
_cell.angle_gamma   90.00
#
_symmetry.space_group_name_H-M   'P 1'
#
loop_
_entity.id
_entity.type
_entity.pdbx_description
1 polymer ?
#
loop_
_entity_poly.entity_id
_entity_poly.type
_entity_poly.pdbx_seq_one_letter_code
_entity_poly.pdbx_strand_id
1 'polypeptide(L)'
;MHPRDEEIWRAIDQGLRPIDWQAWFGSPEGADYLSSAGHKVTARAVAGLTAFFDGRWLSKAVTPSPASDRGGDTFVGLGQASPVLQYFAGAERGAWVEAVRWWATYAYLEMAGMPGLGAVKRDVRRDVTLSRFLHTQTQSRLALLGAARGHRIELEPSKASGGPGDVRIGPVFVEVVTFGEDQKLQDSEQFRQRCRNHLLTLDRDREIYWEGDFPAYLNRHDFETWKKQTEEAAQQCAVSGAVVDVVSNGGRRLTVRPGTAPVGTSLIGEAVESDQGQRLLSKVQGKCAKTMGAGTAWIWVEDHSGLFHLPMPFAGLSLAAKTDALADLLGPLLADYVHVAGIVVSNAARRRLPLPADEDTLRPAAQGFLRGLPLDRVRETIVIPRRILLPQQTSVIARMCDTEAASLDWALAQLGIPGGVMSLLADSSAARPASPLWTP
;
A
#
# COMPACT_ATOMS: atom_id res chain seq x y z
N MET A 1 -10.15 -10.10 18.69
CA MET A 1 -9.98 -11.10 17.61
C MET A 1 -10.89 -12.29 17.93
N HIS A 2 -11.41 -13.03 16.95
CA HIS A 2 -12.27 -14.20 17.22
C HIS A 2 -11.41 -15.37 17.71
N PRO A 3 -11.83 -16.24 18.66
CA PRO A 3 -10.98 -17.30 19.21
C PRO A 3 -10.35 -18.23 18.17
N ARG A 4 -11.07 -18.49 17.07
CA ARG A 4 -10.57 -19.26 15.93
C ARG A 4 -9.44 -18.56 15.18
N ASP A 5 -9.50 -17.24 15.05
CA ASP A 5 -8.42 -16.47 14.41
C ASP A 5 -7.19 -16.48 15.30
N GLU A 6 -7.36 -16.36 16.62
CA GLU A 6 -6.26 -16.45 17.58
C GLU A 6 -5.54 -17.80 17.52
N GLU A 7 -6.28 -18.91 17.40
CA GLU A 7 -5.71 -20.24 17.21
C GLU A 7 -4.91 -20.34 15.90
N ILE A 8 -5.47 -19.84 14.80
CA ILE A 8 -4.80 -19.85 13.49
C ILE A 8 -3.51 -19.03 13.53
N TRP A 9 -3.55 -17.81 14.07
CA TRP A 9 -2.37 -16.95 14.17
C TRP A 9 -1.32 -17.52 15.11
N ARG A 10 -1.72 -18.09 16.26
CA ARG A 10 -0.79 -18.78 17.16
C ARG A 10 -0.11 -19.96 16.47
N ALA A 11 -0.84 -20.75 15.67
CA ALA A 11 -0.26 -21.85 14.90
C ALA A 11 0.71 -21.35 13.81
N ILE A 12 0.44 -20.19 13.21
CA ILE A 12 1.35 -19.54 12.25
C ILE A 12 2.63 -19.08 12.96
N ASP A 13 2.51 -18.39 14.09
CA ASP A 13 3.64 -17.87 14.87
C ASP A 13 4.55 -19.01 15.38
N GLN A 14 3.95 -20.16 15.73
CA GLN A 14 4.68 -21.36 16.15
C GLN A 14 5.27 -22.17 14.97
N GLY A 15 5.05 -21.75 13.73
CA GLY A 15 5.50 -22.46 12.52
C GLY A 15 4.77 -23.78 12.25
N LEU A 16 3.65 -24.04 12.94
CA LEU A 16 2.83 -25.24 12.76
C LEU A 16 1.96 -25.16 11.49
N ARG A 17 1.71 -23.94 11.00
CA ARG A 17 0.89 -23.67 9.82
C ARG A 17 1.48 -22.51 8.99
N PRO A 18 1.50 -22.58 7.65
CA PRO A 18 1.82 -21.42 6.82
C PRO A 18 0.64 -20.43 6.78
N ILE A 19 0.93 -19.13 6.66
CA ILE A 19 -0.11 -18.14 6.36
C ILE A 19 -0.72 -18.42 4.98
N ASP A 20 -2.05 -18.29 4.89
CA ASP A 20 -2.81 -18.42 3.65
C ASP A 20 -3.90 -17.33 3.60
N TRP A 21 -4.64 -17.26 2.49
CA TRP A 21 -5.69 -16.26 2.32
C TRP A 21 -6.84 -16.43 3.31
N GLN A 22 -7.06 -17.62 3.86
CA GLN A 22 -8.06 -17.80 4.92
C GLN A 22 -7.62 -17.10 6.20
N ALA A 23 -6.36 -17.30 6.62
CA ALA A 23 -5.77 -16.59 7.75
C ALA A 23 -5.72 -15.07 7.51
N TRP A 24 -5.50 -14.65 6.26
CA TRP A 24 -5.50 -13.23 5.88
C TRP A 24 -6.84 -12.53 6.13
N PHE A 25 -7.94 -13.14 5.71
CA PHE A 25 -9.28 -12.58 5.86
C PHE A 25 -9.89 -12.82 7.25
N GLY A 26 -9.50 -13.92 7.91
CA GLY A 26 -10.04 -14.34 9.19
C GLY A 26 -11.33 -15.15 9.10
N SER A 27 -11.84 -15.48 10.27
CA SER A 27 -13.04 -16.29 10.46
C SER A 27 -14.27 -15.49 10.05
N PRO A 28 -15.15 -16.05 9.18
CA PRO A 28 -16.44 -15.45 8.87
C PRO A 28 -17.27 -15.13 10.12
N GLU A 29 -17.31 -16.04 11.10
CA GLU A 29 -18.03 -15.83 12.38
C GLU A 29 -17.49 -14.65 13.18
N GLY A 30 -16.21 -14.34 12.98
CA GLY A 30 -15.50 -13.22 13.56
C GLY A 30 -15.61 -11.92 12.76
N ALA A 31 -16.48 -11.80 11.76
CA ALA A 31 -16.57 -10.62 10.90
C ALA A 31 -17.96 -9.95 10.98
N ASP A 32 -18.32 -9.42 12.16
CA ASP A 32 -19.61 -8.74 12.41
C ASP A 32 -19.83 -7.47 11.56
N TYR A 33 -18.77 -6.95 10.96
CA TYR A 33 -18.82 -5.84 10.02
C TYR A 33 -19.30 -6.25 8.62
N LEU A 34 -19.51 -7.55 8.35
CA LEU A 34 -19.96 -8.08 7.07
C LEU A 34 -21.44 -8.46 7.10
N SER A 35 -22.15 -8.19 6.00
CA SER A 35 -23.48 -8.74 5.76
C SER A 35 -23.39 -10.23 5.39
N SER A 36 -24.52 -10.94 5.31
CA SER A 36 -24.53 -12.33 4.79
C SER A 36 -23.98 -12.42 3.36
N ALA A 37 -24.15 -11.37 2.54
CA ALA A 37 -23.53 -11.29 1.22
C ALA A 37 -22.01 -11.09 1.33
N GLY A 38 -21.55 -10.23 2.24
CA GLY A 38 -20.12 -10.04 2.54
C GLY A 38 -19.42 -11.35 2.89
N HIS A 39 -20.02 -12.17 3.76
CA HIS A 39 -19.47 -13.50 4.11
C HIS A 39 -19.31 -14.43 2.89
N LYS A 40 -20.31 -14.48 2.01
CA LYS A 40 -20.23 -15.27 0.76
C LYS A 40 -19.14 -14.74 -0.17
N VAL A 41 -19.00 -13.42 -0.27
CA VAL A 41 -17.94 -12.77 -1.05
C VAL A 41 -16.57 -13.10 -0.48
N THR A 42 -16.38 -13.10 0.85
CA THR A 42 -15.13 -13.51 1.49
C THR A 42 -14.71 -14.92 1.07
N ALA A 43 -15.63 -15.89 1.09
CA ALA A 43 -15.32 -17.26 0.65
C ALA A 43 -14.88 -17.32 -0.82
N ARG A 44 -15.55 -16.56 -1.71
CA ARG A 44 -15.15 -16.43 -3.12
C ARG A 44 -13.79 -15.75 -3.28
N ALA A 45 -13.51 -14.72 -2.48
CA ALA A 45 -12.26 -13.98 -2.51
C ALA A 45 -11.08 -14.85 -2.08
N VAL A 46 -11.22 -15.59 -0.97
CA VAL A 46 -10.22 -16.56 -0.51
C VAL A 46 -9.93 -17.60 -1.58
N ALA A 47 -10.97 -18.21 -2.16
CA ALA A 47 -10.79 -19.21 -3.21
C ALA A 47 -10.14 -18.62 -4.48
N GLY A 48 -10.59 -17.45 -4.91
CA GLY A 48 -10.10 -16.76 -6.12
C GLY A 48 -8.66 -16.29 -5.97
N LEU A 49 -8.28 -15.68 -4.85
CA LEU A 49 -6.90 -15.26 -4.59
C LEU A 49 -5.98 -16.48 -4.44
N THR A 50 -6.42 -17.55 -3.79
CA THR A 50 -5.68 -18.81 -3.73
C THR A 50 -5.46 -19.39 -5.13
N ALA A 51 -6.50 -19.42 -5.96
CA ALA A 51 -6.42 -19.91 -7.33
C ALA A 51 -5.61 -19.00 -8.25
N PHE A 52 -5.58 -17.68 -8.00
CA PHE A 52 -4.80 -16.73 -8.78
C PHE A 52 -3.32 -16.82 -8.43
N PHE A 53 -2.98 -16.68 -7.14
CA PHE A 53 -1.60 -16.59 -6.66
C PHE A 53 -0.92 -17.94 -6.41
N ASP A 54 -1.65 -19.05 -6.33
CA ASP A 54 -1.20 -20.32 -5.71
C ASP A 54 -1.23 -20.29 -4.17
N GLY A 55 -1.56 -21.42 -3.55
CA GLY A 55 -1.83 -21.51 -2.10
C GLY A 55 -0.61 -21.32 -1.21
N ARG A 56 0.60 -21.47 -1.76
CA ARG A 56 1.87 -21.22 -1.03
C ARG A 56 2.45 -19.83 -1.28
N TRP A 57 1.79 -19.02 -2.09
CA TRP A 57 2.34 -17.73 -2.49
C TRP A 57 2.44 -16.77 -1.31
N LEU A 58 1.35 -16.64 -0.54
CA LEU A 58 1.30 -15.71 0.59
C LEU A 58 2.34 -16.07 1.66
N SER A 59 2.51 -17.37 1.96
CA SER A 59 3.55 -17.82 2.89
C SER A 59 4.95 -17.45 2.41
N LYS A 60 5.24 -17.59 1.11
CA LYS A 60 6.54 -17.21 0.54
C LYS A 60 6.75 -15.70 0.56
N ALA A 61 5.68 -14.95 0.31
CA ALA A 61 5.71 -13.50 0.26
C ALA A 61 6.02 -12.92 1.66
N VAL A 62 5.36 -13.41 2.72
CA VAL A 62 5.54 -12.87 4.08
C VAL A 62 6.76 -13.41 4.82
N THR A 63 7.37 -14.51 4.37
CA THR A 63 8.56 -15.07 5.02
C THR A 63 9.80 -14.39 4.45
N PRO A 64 10.61 -13.68 5.25
CA PRO A 64 11.86 -13.12 4.77
C PRO A 64 12.76 -14.26 4.31
N SER A 65 13.18 -14.27 3.04
CA SER A 65 14.18 -15.24 2.58
C SER A 65 15.53 -14.89 3.21
N PRO A 66 16.17 -15.81 3.97
CA PRO A 66 17.52 -15.57 4.50
C PRO A 66 18.60 -15.47 3.42
N ALA A 67 18.28 -15.92 2.19
CA ALA A 67 19.23 -16.05 1.08
C ALA A 67 19.18 -14.88 0.08
N SER A 68 18.27 -13.92 0.26
CA SER A 68 18.25 -12.72 -0.56
C SER A 68 18.96 -11.59 0.17
N ASP A 69 20.10 -11.12 -0.36
CA ASP A 69 20.69 -9.81 -0.03
C ASP A 69 19.74 -8.62 -0.30
N ARG A 70 18.49 -8.90 -0.73
CA ARG A 70 17.37 -7.98 -0.91
C ARG A 70 16.44 -7.99 0.31
N GLY A 71 16.99 -7.77 1.52
CA GLY A 71 16.20 -7.62 2.75
C GLY A 71 15.15 -6.49 2.70
N GLY A 72 15.21 -5.61 1.70
CA GLY A 72 14.35 -4.42 1.56
C GLY A 72 13.00 -4.60 0.85
N ASP A 73 12.69 -5.73 0.22
CA ASP A 73 11.44 -5.90 -0.56
C ASP A 73 10.47 -6.91 0.10
N THR A 74 10.46 -6.93 1.43
CA THR A 74 9.63 -7.83 2.24
C THR A 74 8.19 -7.30 2.37
N PHE A 75 7.24 -8.24 2.39
CA PHE A 75 5.79 -8.03 2.36
C PHE A 75 5.19 -7.42 3.67
N VAL A 76 6.04 -6.82 4.51
CA VAL A 76 5.73 -6.36 5.88
C VAL A 76 4.69 -5.22 5.90
N GLY A 77 4.58 -4.45 4.81
CA GLY A 77 3.58 -3.36 4.68
C GLY A 77 2.16 -3.80 4.32
N LEU A 78 1.96 -4.99 3.73
CA LEU A 78 0.63 -5.42 3.27
C LEU A 78 -0.27 -5.95 4.39
N GLY A 79 0.26 -6.22 5.59
CA GLY A 79 -0.57 -6.53 6.77
C GLY A 79 -1.64 -5.45 7.02
N GLN A 80 -1.40 -4.21 6.60
CA GLN A 80 -2.38 -3.13 6.59
C GLN A 80 -3.62 -3.41 5.72
N ALA A 81 -3.58 -4.38 4.81
CA ALA A 81 -4.71 -4.83 4.01
C ALA A 81 -5.28 -6.19 4.46
N SER A 82 -4.78 -6.76 5.56
CA SER A 82 -5.43 -7.89 6.24
C SER A 82 -6.43 -7.36 7.27
N PRO A 83 -7.73 -7.70 7.16
CA PRO A 83 -8.74 -7.28 8.13
C PRO A 83 -8.44 -7.71 9.57
N VAL A 84 -7.85 -8.90 9.74
CA VAL A 84 -7.57 -9.50 11.06
C VAL A 84 -6.39 -8.82 11.75
N LEU A 85 -5.46 -8.26 10.96
CA LEU A 85 -4.29 -7.53 11.47
C LEU A 85 -4.56 -6.04 11.70
N GLN A 86 -5.82 -5.58 11.59
CA GLN A 86 -6.15 -4.18 11.87
C GLN A 86 -6.26 -3.94 13.38
N TYR A 87 -5.49 -2.96 13.87
CA TYR A 87 -5.46 -2.60 15.29
C TYR A 87 -6.47 -1.51 15.67
N PHE A 88 -6.88 -0.68 14.71
CA PHE A 88 -7.87 0.38 14.94
C PHE A 88 -9.28 -0.13 14.68
N ALA A 89 -10.17 0.04 15.65
CA ALA A 89 -11.57 -0.32 15.50
C ALA A 89 -12.20 0.38 14.27
N GLY A 90 -12.85 -0.39 13.41
CA GLY A 90 -13.46 0.07 12.16
C GLY A 90 -12.53 0.01 10.94
N ALA A 91 -11.21 -0.10 11.13
CA ALA A 91 -10.26 -0.19 10.02
C ALA A 91 -10.30 -1.55 9.31
N GLU A 92 -10.83 -2.60 9.97
CA GLU A 92 -11.05 -3.93 9.39
C GLU A 92 -11.92 -3.87 8.12
N ARG A 93 -12.88 -2.95 8.08
CA ARG A 93 -13.77 -2.73 6.92
C ARG A 93 -13.00 -2.24 5.71
N GLY A 94 -12.19 -1.19 5.89
CA GLY A 94 -11.36 -0.62 4.81
C GLY A 94 -10.30 -1.60 4.30
N ALA A 95 -9.70 -2.38 5.21
CA ALA A 95 -8.79 -3.47 4.83
C ALA A 95 -9.49 -4.57 4.03
N TRP A 96 -10.69 -4.98 4.46
CA TRP A 96 -11.47 -6.01 3.79
C TRP A 96 -11.89 -5.59 2.39
N VAL A 97 -12.38 -4.35 2.23
CA VAL A 97 -12.75 -3.79 0.93
C VAL A 97 -11.55 -3.75 -0.02
N GLU A 98 -10.35 -3.45 0.48
CA GLU A 98 -9.15 -3.47 -0.36
C GLU A 98 -8.77 -4.89 -0.82
N ALA A 99 -8.85 -5.87 0.08
CA ALA A 99 -8.60 -7.26 -0.31
C ALA A 99 -9.66 -7.78 -1.30
N VAL A 100 -10.92 -7.37 -1.16
CA VAL A 100 -11.99 -7.62 -2.13
C VAL A 100 -11.72 -6.92 -3.46
N ARG A 101 -11.15 -5.71 -3.46
CA ARG A 101 -10.75 -5.00 -4.69
C ARG A 101 -9.73 -5.78 -5.48
N TRP A 102 -8.70 -6.33 -4.81
CA TRP A 102 -7.70 -7.18 -5.47
C TRP A 102 -8.36 -8.39 -6.12
N TRP A 103 -9.17 -9.12 -5.35
CA TRP A 103 -9.87 -10.30 -5.84
C TRP A 103 -10.80 -9.98 -7.01
N ALA A 104 -11.69 -9.00 -6.86
CA ALA A 104 -12.69 -8.66 -7.85
C ALA A 104 -12.04 -8.23 -9.18
N THR A 105 -10.91 -7.53 -9.10
CA THR A 105 -10.09 -7.20 -10.28
C THR A 105 -9.64 -8.46 -11.01
N TYR A 106 -8.96 -9.38 -10.33
CA TYR A 106 -8.45 -10.61 -10.96
C TYR A 106 -9.57 -11.52 -11.46
N ALA A 107 -10.63 -11.70 -10.66
CA ALA A 107 -11.76 -12.54 -10.99
C ALA A 107 -12.50 -12.00 -12.23
N TYR A 108 -12.68 -10.69 -12.34
CA TYR A 108 -13.26 -10.07 -13.53
C TYR A 108 -12.39 -10.30 -14.76
N LEU A 109 -11.07 -10.05 -14.66
CA LEU A 109 -10.15 -10.22 -15.80
C LEU A 109 -10.10 -11.69 -16.26
N GLU A 110 -10.17 -12.65 -15.33
CA GLU A 110 -10.22 -14.08 -15.65
C GLU A 110 -11.55 -14.46 -16.32
N MET A 111 -12.67 -14.00 -15.77
CA MET A 111 -14.01 -14.19 -16.35
C MET A 111 -14.11 -13.60 -17.77
N ALA A 112 -13.53 -12.42 -17.99
CA ALA A 112 -13.53 -11.74 -19.28
C ALA A 112 -12.54 -12.36 -20.30
N GLY A 113 -11.78 -13.39 -19.92
CA GLY A 113 -10.79 -14.03 -20.79
C GLY A 113 -9.68 -13.07 -21.24
N MET A 114 -9.21 -12.21 -20.33
CA MET A 114 -8.38 -11.06 -20.71
C MET A 114 -7.06 -11.48 -21.38
N PRO A 115 -6.75 -10.99 -22.59
CA PRO A 115 -5.49 -11.29 -23.26
C PRO A 115 -4.29 -10.92 -22.39
N GLY A 116 -3.32 -11.83 -22.28
CA GLY A 116 -2.09 -11.64 -21.50
C GLY A 116 -2.20 -11.94 -20.00
N LEU A 117 -3.40 -12.13 -19.44
CA LEU A 117 -3.57 -12.41 -18.01
C LEU A 117 -2.80 -13.66 -17.55
N GLY A 118 -2.70 -14.68 -18.41
CA GLY A 118 -1.91 -15.88 -18.10
C GLY A 118 -0.43 -15.61 -17.91
N ALA A 119 0.14 -14.61 -18.61
CA ALA A 119 1.53 -14.20 -18.42
C ALA A 119 1.70 -13.45 -17.10
N VAL A 120 0.80 -12.51 -16.79
CA VAL A 120 0.75 -11.79 -15.50
C VAL A 120 0.65 -12.76 -14.33
N LYS A 121 -0.27 -13.73 -14.40
CA LYS A 121 -0.46 -14.77 -13.39
C LYS A 121 0.79 -15.62 -13.19
N ARG A 122 1.52 -15.96 -14.26
CA ARG A 122 2.80 -16.69 -14.14
C ARG A 122 3.91 -15.84 -13.52
N ASP A 123 4.01 -14.57 -13.90
CA ASP A 123 5.08 -13.69 -13.40
C ASP A 123 4.94 -13.44 -11.90
N VAL A 124 3.75 -13.05 -11.44
CA VAL A 124 3.51 -12.78 -10.02
C VAL A 124 3.65 -14.04 -9.14
N ARG A 125 3.36 -15.23 -9.68
CA ARG A 125 3.59 -16.50 -8.98
C ARG A 125 5.07 -16.83 -8.79
N ARG A 126 5.90 -16.42 -9.75
CA ARG A 126 7.33 -16.68 -9.76
C ARG A 126 8.09 -15.69 -8.89
N ASP A 127 7.75 -14.41 -9.00
CA ASP A 127 8.38 -13.32 -8.29
C ASP A 127 7.42 -12.79 -7.21
N VAL A 128 7.64 -13.23 -5.98
CA VAL A 128 6.80 -12.95 -4.81
C VAL A 128 7.17 -11.63 -4.10
N THR A 129 8.05 -10.82 -4.70
CA THR A 129 8.47 -9.54 -4.13
C THR A 129 7.31 -8.55 -4.04
N LEU A 130 7.37 -7.66 -3.05
CA LEU A 130 6.35 -6.62 -2.88
C LEU A 130 6.29 -5.71 -4.11
N SER A 131 7.45 -5.24 -4.61
CA SER A 131 7.51 -4.40 -5.81
C SER A 131 6.81 -5.03 -7.02
N ARG A 132 6.97 -6.35 -7.23
CA ARG A 132 6.29 -7.09 -8.29
C ARG A 132 4.80 -7.17 -8.07
N PHE A 133 4.36 -7.51 -6.86
CA PHE A 133 2.95 -7.55 -6.51
C PHE A 133 2.27 -6.19 -6.77
N LEU A 134 2.86 -5.09 -6.31
CA LEU A 134 2.33 -3.73 -6.50
C LEU A 134 2.28 -3.32 -7.97
N HIS A 135 3.29 -3.72 -8.76
CA HIS A 135 3.29 -3.53 -10.21
C HIS A 135 2.11 -4.25 -10.87
N THR A 136 1.93 -5.54 -10.57
CA THR A 136 0.84 -6.36 -11.11
C THR A 136 -0.54 -5.87 -10.66
N GLN A 137 -0.67 -5.38 -9.43
CA GLN A 137 -1.90 -4.74 -8.93
C GLN A 137 -2.23 -3.48 -9.73
N THR A 138 -1.25 -2.61 -9.95
CA THR A 138 -1.43 -1.39 -10.76
C THR A 138 -1.84 -1.73 -12.18
N GLN A 139 -1.13 -2.65 -12.83
CA GLN A 139 -1.42 -3.12 -14.18
C GLN A 139 -2.86 -3.67 -14.31
N SER A 140 -3.29 -4.49 -13.34
CA SER A 140 -4.62 -5.09 -13.33
C SER A 140 -5.72 -4.07 -13.02
N ARG A 141 -5.44 -3.10 -12.13
CA ARG A 141 -6.34 -1.98 -11.83
C ARG A 141 -6.58 -1.13 -13.08
N LEU A 142 -5.53 -0.77 -13.82
CA LEU A 142 -5.65 0.01 -15.05
C LEU A 142 -6.44 -0.73 -16.13
N ALA A 143 -6.21 -2.05 -16.26
CA ALA A 143 -7.01 -2.91 -17.13
C ALA A 143 -8.50 -2.91 -16.74
N LEU A 144 -8.82 -3.02 -15.45
CA LEU A 144 -10.19 -2.95 -14.96
C LEU A 144 -10.84 -1.58 -15.24
N LEU A 145 -10.13 -0.48 -15.00
CA LEU A 145 -10.62 0.87 -15.29
C LEU A 145 -10.94 1.04 -16.77
N GLY A 146 -10.06 0.57 -17.66
CA GLY A 146 -10.32 0.63 -19.09
C GLY A 146 -11.50 -0.26 -19.52
N ALA A 147 -11.61 -1.47 -18.96
CA ALA A 147 -12.70 -2.40 -19.25
C ALA A 147 -14.06 -1.86 -18.77
N ALA A 148 -14.12 -1.22 -17.60
CA ALA A 148 -15.31 -0.55 -17.08
C ALA A 148 -15.81 0.60 -17.99
N ARG A 149 -14.93 1.12 -18.85
CA ARG A 149 -15.24 2.12 -19.87
C ARG A 149 -15.49 1.54 -21.26
N GLY A 150 -15.54 0.21 -21.39
CA GLY A 150 -15.80 -0.49 -22.64
C GLY A 150 -14.62 -0.48 -23.62
N HIS A 151 -13.41 -0.15 -23.15
CA HIS A 151 -12.22 -0.22 -23.99
C HIS A 151 -11.74 -1.67 -24.15
N ARG A 152 -11.16 -1.97 -25.32
CA ARG A 152 -10.42 -3.22 -25.53
C ARG A 152 -9.14 -3.18 -24.70
N ILE A 153 -8.90 -4.23 -23.95
CA ILE A 153 -7.76 -4.36 -23.05
C ILE A 153 -6.83 -5.47 -23.52
N GLU A 154 -5.54 -5.26 -23.35
CA GLU A 154 -4.50 -6.26 -23.53
C GLU A 154 -3.45 -6.06 -22.42
N LEU A 155 -3.20 -7.10 -21.63
CA LEU A 155 -2.11 -7.15 -20.65
C LEU A 155 -0.86 -7.73 -21.32
N GLU A 156 0.32 -7.31 -20.88
CA GLU A 156 1.58 -7.79 -21.47
C GLU A 156 1.64 -7.66 -23.01
N PRO A 157 1.13 -6.58 -23.64
CA PRO A 157 1.10 -6.45 -25.09
C PRO A 157 2.51 -6.47 -25.69
N SER A 158 2.65 -7.11 -26.85
CA SER A 158 3.93 -7.09 -27.59
C SER A 158 4.33 -5.67 -27.99
N LYS A 159 5.62 -5.33 -27.81
CA LYS A 159 6.23 -4.08 -28.29
C LYS A 159 6.98 -4.29 -29.60
N ALA A 160 7.02 -3.25 -30.43
CA ALA A 160 7.86 -3.23 -31.63
C ALA A 160 9.36 -3.34 -31.31
N SER A 161 9.80 -2.78 -30.18
CA SER A 161 11.17 -2.85 -29.65
C SER A 161 11.54 -4.20 -29.01
N GLY A 162 10.62 -5.16 -28.97
CA GLY A 162 10.78 -6.42 -28.23
C GLY A 162 10.37 -6.32 -26.76
N GLY A 163 10.06 -7.49 -26.18
CA GLY A 163 9.53 -7.63 -24.82
C GLY A 163 8.05 -7.21 -24.67
N PRO A 164 7.38 -7.60 -23.57
CA PRO A 164 6.01 -7.19 -23.31
C PRO A 164 5.95 -5.81 -22.62
N GLY A 165 4.91 -5.05 -22.92
CA GLY A 165 4.56 -3.81 -22.20
C GLY A 165 3.61 -4.07 -21.05
N ASP A 166 3.24 -3.07 -20.28
CA ASP A 166 2.43 -3.34 -19.08
C ASP A 166 0.95 -3.48 -19.44
N VAL A 167 0.32 -2.46 -20.02
CA VAL A 167 -1.11 -2.56 -20.41
C VAL A 167 -1.44 -1.68 -21.62
N ARG A 168 -2.33 -2.18 -22.49
CA ARG A 168 -2.95 -1.42 -23.57
C ARG A 168 -4.45 -1.28 -23.33
N ILE A 169 -4.95 -0.05 -23.39
CA ILE A 169 -6.34 0.34 -23.15
C ILE A 169 -6.82 1.13 -24.37
N GLY A 170 -7.49 0.44 -25.30
CA GLY A 170 -7.84 1.01 -26.61
C GLY A 170 -6.58 1.58 -27.31
N PRO A 171 -6.52 2.90 -27.59
CA PRO A 171 -5.37 3.53 -28.22
C PRO A 171 -4.22 3.84 -27.26
N VAL A 172 -4.40 3.66 -25.95
CA VAL A 172 -3.44 4.06 -24.92
C VAL A 172 -2.55 2.88 -24.56
N PHE A 173 -1.25 3.02 -24.79
CA PHE A 173 -0.25 2.08 -24.30
C PHE A 173 0.41 2.66 -23.04
N VAL A 174 0.33 1.94 -21.93
CA VAL A 174 0.78 2.39 -20.62
C VAL A 174 1.91 1.51 -20.09
N GLU A 175 2.89 2.19 -19.51
CA GLU A 175 4.08 1.63 -18.90
C GLU A 175 4.12 2.08 -17.44
N VAL A 176 4.04 1.11 -16.53
CA VAL A 176 3.91 1.31 -15.08
C VAL A 176 5.29 1.50 -14.44
N VAL A 177 5.32 2.43 -13.48
CA VAL A 177 6.44 2.69 -12.58
C VAL A 177 5.91 2.60 -11.16
N THR A 178 6.33 1.57 -10.43
CA THR A 178 6.12 1.51 -8.97
C THR A 178 7.11 2.47 -8.29
N PHE A 179 6.57 3.49 -7.64
CA PHE A 179 7.34 4.43 -6.82
C PHE A 179 7.04 4.16 -5.35
N GLY A 180 8.07 4.07 -4.53
CA GLY A 180 7.95 3.76 -3.12
C GLY A 180 9.00 4.51 -2.33
N GLU A 181 9.02 4.22 -1.03
CA GLU A 181 9.96 4.81 -0.09
C GLU A 181 11.42 4.66 -0.55
N ASP A 182 12.26 5.58 -0.09
CA ASP A 182 13.70 5.48 -0.28
C ASP A 182 14.28 4.39 0.61
N GLN A 183 15.37 3.74 0.17
CA GLN A 183 16.02 2.71 0.98
C GLN A 183 16.41 3.27 2.35
N LYS A 184 16.88 4.52 2.40
CA LYS A 184 17.18 5.22 3.66
C LYS A 184 15.96 5.35 4.58
N LEU A 185 14.78 5.62 4.01
CA LEU A 185 13.54 5.72 4.77
C LEU A 185 13.10 4.33 5.25
N GLN A 186 13.17 3.33 4.37
CA GLN A 186 12.86 1.93 4.72
C GLN A 186 13.77 1.42 5.83
N ASP A 187 15.07 1.65 5.75
CA ASP A 187 16.05 1.23 6.75
C ASP A 187 15.79 1.93 8.10
N SER A 188 15.43 3.21 8.07
CA SER A 188 15.05 3.98 9.27
C SER A 188 13.76 3.46 9.90
N GLU A 189 12.71 3.20 9.11
CA GLU A 189 11.45 2.65 9.60
C GLU A 189 11.62 1.22 10.14
N GLN A 190 12.38 0.36 9.46
CA GLN A 190 12.71 -0.97 9.95
C GLN A 190 13.46 -0.91 11.29
N PHE A 191 14.43 0.01 11.41
CA PHE A 191 15.14 0.23 12.66
C PHE A 191 14.22 0.73 13.79
N ARG A 192 13.34 1.70 13.50
CA ARG A 192 12.34 2.18 14.46
C ARG A 192 11.37 1.10 14.89
N GLN A 193 10.89 0.27 13.95
CA GLN A 193 9.98 -0.82 14.28
C GLN A 193 10.66 -1.87 15.17
N ARG A 194 11.94 -2.18 14.93
CA ARG A 194 12.74 -3.04 15.82
C ARG A 194 12.87 -2.44 17.22
N CYS A 195 13.15 -1.13 17.32
CA CYS A 195 13.22 -0.44 18.60
C CYS A 195 11.87 -0.52 19.32
N ARG A 196 10.78 -0.18 18.64
CA ARG A 196 9.42 -0.24 19.17
C ARG A 196 9.09 -1.65 19.66
N ASN A 197 9.21 -2.67 18.82
CA ASN A 197 8.94 -4.07 19.20
C ASN A 197 9.72 -4.51 20.44
N HIS A 198 10.99 -4.09 20.57
CA HIS A 198 11.79 -4.35 21.76
C HIS A 198 11.19 -3.70 23.01
N LEU A 199 10.90 -2.40 22.98
CA LEU A 199 10.30 -1.68 24.10
C LEU A 199 8.95 -2.27 24.52
N LEU A 200 8.10 -2.61 23.55
CA LEU A 200 6.80 -3.25 23.80
C LEU A 200 6.93 -4.60 24.50
N THR A 201 7.97 -5.37 24.15
CA THR A 201 8.25 -6.64 24.82
C THR A 201 8.62 -6.42 26.28
N LEU A 202 9.28 -5.31 26.62
CA LEU A 202 9.59 -4.96 28.01
C LEU A 202 8.35 -4.52 28.79
N ASP A 203 7.40 -3.87 28.13
CA ASP A 203 6.19 -3.33 28.76
C ASP A 203 5.15 -4.41 29.06
N ARG A 204 5.08 -5.47 28.25
CA ARG A 204 3.99 -6.46 28.26
C ARG A 204 3.65 -7.02 29.65
N ASP A 205 4.67 -7.20 30.49
CA ASP A 205 4.54 -7.82 31.81
C ASP A 205 4.90 -6.82 32.95
N ARG A 206 4.90 -5.51 32.67
CA ARG A 206 5.32 -4.44 33.59
C ARG A 206 4.34 -3.26 33.54
N GLU A 207 3.97 -2.68 34.69
CA GLU A 207 3.19 -1.44 34.73
C GLU A 207 4.10 -0.22 34.46
N ILE A 208 4.58 -0.09 33.21
CA ILE A 208 5.45 0.99 32.75
C ILE A 208 5.02 1.48 31.36
N TYR A 209 5.54 2.64 30.97
CA TYR A 209 5.44 3.15 29.60
C TYR A 209 6.68 3.95 29.18
N TRP A 210 6.90 4.07 27.87
CA TRP A 210 8.00 4.82 27.28
C TRP A 210 7.57 6.11 26.58
N GLU A 211 8.41 7.13 26.65
CA GLU A 211 8.27 8.39 25.91
C GLU A 211 9.61 8.97 25.46
N GLY A 212 9.59 9.87 24.49
CA GLY A 212 10.78 10.60 24.03
C GLY A 212 11.32 10.09 22.71
N ASP A 213 12.63 10.08 22.57
CA ASP A 213 13.29 9.87 21.29
C ASP A 213 13.88 8.46 21.15
N PHE A 214 13.60 7.78 20.03
CA PHE A 214 14.38 6.62 19.61
C PHE A 214 15.85 7.01 19.42
N PRO A 215 16.81 6.08 19.59
CA PRO A 215 18.20 6.35 19.20
C PRO A 215 18.29 6.65 17.69
N ALA A 216 19.36 7.33 17.28
CA ALA A 216 19.76 7.36 15.87
C ALA A 216 20.08 5.93 15.38
N TYR A 217 20.21 5.72 14.07
CA TYR A 217 20.50 4.39 13.53
C TYR A 217 21.77 3.78 14.17
N LEU A 218 21.61 2.64 14.84
CA LEU A 218 22.69 1.96 15.57
C LEU A 218 23.24 0.78 14.75
N ASN A 219 24.56 0.59 14.79
CA ASN A 219 25.15 -0.67 14.34
C ASN A 219 24.74 -1.83 15.27
N ARG A 220 25.06 -3.06 14.88
CA ARG A 220 24.64 -4.26 15.64
C ARG A 220 25.11 -4.27 17.09
N HIS A 221 26.35 -3.84 17.35
CA HIS A 221 26.92 -3.85 18.69
C HIS A 221 26.23 -2.81 19.58
N ASP A 222 26.10 -1.58 19.08
CA ASP A 222 25.46 -0.49 19.81
C ASP A 222 23.97 -0.77 20.05
N PHE A 223 23.30 -1.45 19.12
CA PHE A 223 21.92 -1.87 19.29
C PHE A 223 21.75 -2.87 20.44
N GLU A 224 22.63 -3.85 20.59
CA GLU A 224 22.57 -4.78 21.74
C GLU A 224 22.92 -4.08 23.05
N THR A 225 23.84 -3.11 23.04
CA THR A 225 24.12 -2.27 24.22
C THR A 225 22.89 -1.47 24.62
N TRP A 226 22.21 -0.83 23.66
CA TRP A 226 20.96 -0.10 23.90
C TRP A 226 19.84 -1.00 24.42
N LYS A 227 19.71 -2.23 23.91
CA LYS A 227 18.75 -3.21 24.43
C LYS A 227 18.98 -3.55 25.90
N LYS A 228 20.23 -3.75 26.31
CA LYS A 228 20.57 -3.99 27.72
C LYS A 228 20.24 -2.81 28.60
N GLN A 229 20.58 -1.59 28.18
CA GLN A 229 20.29 -0.37 28.92
C GLN A 229 18.78 -0.16 29.11
N THR A 230 17.98 -0.44 28.08
CA THR A 230 16.52 -0.34 28.16
C THR A 230 15.90 -1.44 29.03
N GLU A 231 16.42 -2.66 29.00
CA GLU A 231 16.03 -3.75 29.91
C GLU A 231 16.28 -3.38 31.38
N GLU A 232 17.48 -2.87 31.69
CA GLU A 232 17.90 -2.42 33.01
C GLU A 232 17.03 -1.25 33.49
N ALA A 233 16.82 -0.23 32.65
CA ALA A 233 15.99 0.93 32.97
C ALA A 233 14.53 0.54 33.25
N ALA A 234 13.95 -0.33 32.42
CA ALA A 234 12.59 -0.82 32.64
C ALA A 234 12.47 -1.64 33.93
N GLN A 235 13.47 -2.45 34.26
CA GLN A 235 13.48 -3.21 35.51
C GLN A 235 13.60 -2.27 36.72
N GLN A 236 14.49 -1.28 36.63
CA GLN A 236 14.65 -0.28 37.69
C GLN A 236 13.37 0.53 37.89
N CYS A 237 12.73 0.99 36.82
CA CYS A 237 11.46 1.70 36.87
C CYS A 237 10.36 0.85 37.51
N ALA A 238 10.22 -0.41 37.10
CA ALA A 238 9.21 -1.32 37.64
C ALA A 238 9.40 -1.63 39.13
N VAL A 239 10.65 -1.75 39.60
CA VAL A 239 10.94 -2.05 41.02
C VAL A 239 10.86 -0.82 41.91
N SER A 240 11.40 0.31 41.45
CA SER A 240 11.53 1.53 42.27
C SER A 240 10.35 2.48 42.15
N GLY A 241 9.54 2.37 41.09
CA GLY A 241 8.55 3.38 40.72
C GLY A 241 9.17 4.71 40.28
N ALA A 242 10.49 4.78 40.05
CA ALA A 242 11.17 5.98 39.63
C ALA A 242 11.21 6.10 38.10
N VAL A 243 11.18 7.34 37.60
CA VAL A 243 11.41 7.67 36.19
C VAL A 243 12.88 7.44 35.86
N VAL A 244 13.17 6.76 34.75
CA VAL A 244 14.55 6.47 34.32
C VAL A 244 14.78 6.92 32.89
N ASP A 245 15.85 7.68 32.67
CA ASP A 245 16.28 8.14 31.36
C ASP A 245 17.34 7.18 30.77
N VAL A 246 17.14 6.79 29.51
CA VAL A 246 18.12 6.11 28.66
C VAL A 246 18.58 7.11 27.60
N VAL A 247 19.83 7.56 27.72
CA VAL A 247 20.42 8.54 26.80
C VAL A 247 21.32 7.82 25.80
N SER A 248 21.04 7.99 24.51
CA SER A 248 21.87 7.48 23.43
C SER A 248 23.11 8.35 23.20
N ASN A 249 24.12 7.81 22.49
CA ASN A 249 25.35 8.53 22.16
C ASN A 249 25.13 9.84 21.38
N GLY A 250 23.98 9.99 20.71
CA GLY A 250 23.57 11.22 20.00
C GLY A 250 22.82 12.23 20.87
N GLY A 251 22.78 12.04 22.20
CA GLY A 251 22.05 12.92 23.12
C GLY A 251 20.52 12.78 23.08
N ARG A 252 20.00 11.90 22.22
CA ARG A 252 18.57 11.57 22.17
C ARG A 252 18.17 10.81 23.43
N ARG A 253 17.07 11.21 24.04
CA ARG A 253 16.62 10.73 25.35
C ARG A 253 15.34 9.93 25.22
N LEU A 254 15.40 8.68 25.64
CA LEU A 254 14.26 7.82 25.83
C LEU A 254 13.98 7.71 27.34
N THR A 255 12.73 7.86 27.76
CA THR A 255 12.35 7.88 29.18
C THR A 255 11.36 6.77 29.45
N VAL A 256 11.60 5.97 30.50
CA VAL A 256 10.62 5.02 31.03
C VAL A 256 9.99 5.58 32.31
N ARG A 257 8.68 5.43 32.43
CA ARG A 257 7.88 5.91 33.56
C ARG A 257 6.96 4.81 34.09
N PRO A 258 6.63 4.84 35.40
CA PRO A 258 5.68 3.88 35.96
C PRO A 258 4.24 4.21 35.51
N GLY A 259 3.40 3.18 35.44
CA GLY A 259 1.97 3.27 35.19
C GLY A 259 1.58 3.24 33.71
N THR A 260 0.41 3.79 33.40
CA THR A 260 -0.16 3.79 32.05
C THR A 260 0.17 5.10 31.32
N ALA A 261 0.51 5.00 30.04
CA ALA A 261 0.83 6.15 29.20
C ALA A 261 -0.33 7.17 29.16
N PRO A 262 -0.09 8.45 29.50
CA PRO A 262 -1.04 9.52 29.27
C PRO A 262 -1.37 9.69 27.78
N VAL A 263 -2.55 10.25 27.48
CA VAL A 263 -2.93 10.62 26.12
C VAL A 263 -1.93 11.64 25.56
N GLY A 264 -1.43 11.39 24.34
CA GLY A 264 -0.43 12.24 23.68
C GLY A 264 1.01 11.83 23.93
N THR A 265 1.27 10.78 24.72
CA THR A 265 2.61 10.19 24.85
C THR A 265 3.11 9.72 23.48
N SER A 266 4.35 10.08 23.12
CA SER A 266 4.90 9.79 21.80
C SER A 266 6.35 9.30 21.86
N LEU A 267 6.67 8.37 20.95
CA LEU A 267 8.03 7.98 20.61
C LEU A 267 8.41 8.58 19.26
N ILE A 268 9.49 9.36 19.22
CA ILE A 268 9.89 10.17 18.08
C ILE A 268 11.22 9.65 17.50
N GLY A 269 11.24 9.43 16.18
CA GLY A 269 12.45 9.06 15.45
C GLY A 269 13.15 10.27 14.82
N GLU A 270 14.42 10.10 14.43
CA GLU A 270 15.19 11.12 13.72
C GLU A 270 14.64 11.40 12.32
N ALA A 271 14.45 12.66 11.94
CA ALA A 271 13.99 13.00 10.58
C ALA A 271 15.01 12.52 9.53
N VAL A 272 14.54 11.78 8.52
CA VAL A 272 15.38 11.32 7.40
C VAL A 272 15.15 12.25 6.22
N GLU A 273 16.20 12.95 5.79
CA GLU A 273 16.17 13.76 4.57
C GLU A 273 16.35 12.89 3.33
N SER A 274 15.42 12.99 2.38
CA SER A 274 15.51 12.34 1.07
C SER A 274 14.79 13.17 0.01
N ASP A 275 15.48 13.49 -1.09
CA ASP A 275 14.90 14.24 -2.21
C ASP A 275 14.04 13.33 -3.09
N GLN A 276 12.76 13.23 -2.70
CA GLN A 276 11.78 12.41 -3.42
C GLN A 276 11.50 12.93 -4.83
N GLY A 277 11.64 14.24 -5.08
CA GLY A 277 11.42 14.86 -6.38
C GLY A 277 12.48 14.40 -7.40
N GLN A 278 13.75 14.48 -7.02
CA GLN A 278 14.84 14.02 -7.90
C GLN A 278 14.81 12.49 -8.12
N ARG A 279 14.41 11.71 -7.11
CA ARG A 279 14.20 10.25 -7.25
C ARG A 279 13.08 9.93 -8.25
N LEU A 280 11.95 10.64 -8.15
CA LEU A 280 10.84 10.50 -9.08
C LEU A 280 11.30 10.83 -10.51
N LEU A 281 11.93 12.00 -10.70
CA LEU A 281 12.43 12.45 -11.99
C LEU A 281 13.35 11.40 -12.64
N SER A 282 14.33 10.90 -11.87
CA SER A 282 15.28 9.89 -12.34
C SER A 282 14.60 8.59 -12.76
N LYS A 283 13.61 8.10 -11.99
CA LYS A 283 12.86 6.89 -12.31
C LYS A 283 11.99 7.06 -13.56
N VAL A 284 11.28 8.19 -13.68
CA VAL A 284 10.44 8.48 -14.84
C VAL A 284 11.31 8.66 -16.09
N GLN A 285 12.41 9.40 -16.00
CA GLN A 285 13.38 9.54 -17.09
C GLN A 285 13.92 8.18 -17.56
N GLY A 286 14.31 7.31 -16.62
CA GLY A 286 14.75 5.95 -16.92
C GLY A 286 13.69 5.12 -17.64
N LYS A 287 12.40 5.27 -17.28
CA LYS A 287 11.29 4.60 -17.96
C LYS A 287 11.02 5.22 -19.35
N CYS A 288 11.12 6.55 -19.50
CA CYS A 288 11.01 7.22 -20.80
C CYS A 288 12.07 6.73 -21.78
N ALA A 289 13.32 6.58 -21.33
CA ALA A 289 14.41 6.03 -22.16
C ALA A 289 14.13 4.57 -22.58
N LYS A 290 13.65 3.72 -21.65
CA LYS A 290 13.35 2.29 -21.93
C LYS A 290 12.18 2.07 -22.88
N THR A 291 11.30 3.05 -23.06
CA THR A 291 10.15 2.97 -23.96
C THR A 291 10.47 3.47 -25.37
N MET A 292 11.70 3.94 -25.61
CA MET A 292 12.14 4.36 -26.94
C MET A 292 12.03 3.18 -27.92
N GLY A 293 11.40 3.42 -29.07
CA GLY A 293 11.14 2.39 -30.07
C GLY A 293 9.90 1.51 -29.81
N ALA A 294 9.22 1.66 -28.67
CA ALA A 294 7.95 0.95 -28.39
C ALA A 294 6.72 1.60 -29.05
N GLY A 295 6.92 2.74 -29.73
CA GLY A 295 5.85 3.60 -30.22
C GLY A 295 5.45 4.65 -29.18
N THR A 296 4.23 5.17 -29.31
CA THR A 296 3.70 6.18 -28.40
C THR A 296 3.33 5.57 -27.05
N ALA A 297 3.89 6.10 -25.95
CA ALA A 297 3.71 5.53 -24.62
C ALA A 297 3.24 6.56 -23.57
N TRP A 298 2.43 6.10 -22.62
CA TRP A 298 2.11 6.80 -21.39
C TRP A 298 2.89 6.18 -20.23
N ILE A 299 3.45 7.00 -19.36
CA ILE A 299 4.11 6.53 -18.14
C ILE A 299 3.13 6.70 -16.97
N TRP A 300 2.79 5.60 -16.30
CA TRP A 300 1.95 5.64 -15.09
C TRP A 300 2.79 5.36 -13.85
N VAL A 301 2.95 6.37 -13.01
CA VAL A 301 3.61 6.25 -11.71
C VAL A 301 2.57 5.97 -10.64
N GLU A 302 2.68 4.82 -9.97
CA GLU A 302 1.90 4.50 -8.78
C GLU A 302 2.79 4.69 -7.53
N ASP A 303 2.43 5.67 -6.70
CA ASP A 303 3.16 6.05 -5.48
C ASP A 303 2.63 5.31 -4.25
N HIS A 304 3.43 4.37 -3.76
CA HIS A 304 3.23 3.59 -2.54
C HIS A 304 4.08 4.12 -1.39
N SER A 305 3.97 5.44 -1.13
CA SER A 305 4.57 6.15 0.01
C SER A 305 5.88 6.91 -0.23
N GLY A 306 6.24 7.20 -1.48
CA GLY A 306 7.34 8.13 -1.77
C GLY A 306 6.95 9.60 -1.63
N LEU A 307 5.87 10.04 -2.28
CA LEU A 307 5.51 11.48 -2.37
C LEU A 307 4.29 11.86 -1.54
N PHE A 308 3.24 11.04 -1.60
CA PHE A 308 1.91 11.36 -1.06
C PHE A 308 1.71 10.88 0.39
N HIS A 309 2.75 10.32 1.01
CA HIS A 309 2.75 9.83 2.38
C HIS A 309 3.11 10.93 3.38
N LEU A 310 2.39 11.00 4.50
CA LEU A 310 2.74 11.91 5.58
C LEU A 310 3.90 11.32 6.39
N PRO A 311 4.87 12.14 6.83
CA PRO A 311 4.82 13.60 6.93
C PRO A 311 5.47 14.37 5.75
N MET A 312 5.57 13.79 4.55
CA MET A 312 6.23 14.48 3.43
C MET A 312 5.54 15.82 3.11
N PRO A 313 6.30 16.94 2.96
CA PRO A 313 5.71 18.25 2.70
C PRO A 313 4.77 18.27 1.48
N PHE A 314 5.14 17.54 0.43
CA PHE A 314 4.34 17.40 -0.79
C PHE A 314 2.94 16.85 -0.50
N ALA A 315 2.79 15.90 0.43
CA ALA A 315 1.51 15.29 0.77
C ALA A 315 0.49 16.29 1.33
N GLY A 316 0.97 17.36 1.98
CA GLY A 316 0.18 18.44 2.59
C GLY A 316 -0.22 19.57 1.64
N LEU A 317 0.31 19.61 0.41
CA LEU A 317 -0.07 20.61 -0.59
C LEU A 317 -1.51 20.40 -1.08
N SER A 318 -2.15 21.49 -1.54
CA SER A 318 -3.44 21.42 -2.24
C SER A 318 -3.31 20.65 -3.56
N LEU A 319 -4.42 20.11 -4.08
CA LEU A 319 -4.40 19.39 -5.37
C LEU A 319 -3.83 20.27 -6.50
N ALA A 320 -4.21 21.56 -6.53
CA ALA A 320 -3.68 22.53 -7.47
C ALA A 320 -2.15 22.70 -7.36
N ALA A 321 -1.63 22.91 -6.16
CA ALA A 321 -0.20 23.08 -5.94
C ALA A 321 0.59 21.80 -6.27
N LYS A 322 0.06 20.62 -5.95
CA LYS A 322 0.63 19.33 -6.37
C LYS A 322 0.67 19.19 -7.90
N THR A 323 -0.40 19.60 -8.56
CA THR A 323 -0.55 19.53 -10.02
C THR A 323 0.47 20.43 -10.71
N ASP A 324 0.65 21.67 -10.25
CA ASP A 324 1.69 22.58 -10.76
C ASP A 324 3.10 22.02 -10.51
N ALA A 325 3.39 21.62 -9.27
CA ALA A 325 4.72 21.13 -8.89
C ALA A 325 5.16 19.91 -9.70
N LEU A 326 4.26 18.94 -9.93
CA LEU A 326 4.59 17.78 -10.76
C LEU A 326 4.66 18.11 -12.26
N ALA A 327 3.84 19.05 -12.74
CA ALA A 327 3.93 19.53 -14.12
C ALA A 327 5.25 20.24 -14.39
N ASP A 328 5.73 21.07 -13.45
CA ASP A 328 7.02 21.75 -13.54
C ASP A 328 8.19 20.76 -13.47
N LEU A 329 8.11 19.75 -12.59
CA LEU A 329 9.15 18.74 -12.44
C LEU A 329 9.25 17.80 -13.65
N LEU A 330 8.12 17.27 -14.13
CA LEU A 330 8.09 16.18 -15.11
C LEU A 330 7.77 16.64 -16.54
N GLY A 331 7.17 17.82 -16.70
CA GLY A 331 6.86 18.42 -18.00
C GLY A 331 8.07 18.51 -18.95
N PRO A 332 9.27 18.90 -18.50
CA PRO A 332 10.47 18.94 -19.35
C PRO A 332 10.79 17.59 -20.02
N LEU A 333 10.54 16.46 -19.35
CA LEU A 333 10.77 15.13 -19.94
C LEU A 333 9.91 14.88 -21.19
N LEU A 334 8.72 15.50 -21.27
CA LEU A 334 7.88 15.36 -22.47
C LEU A 334 8.50 16.10 -23.67
N ALA A 335 9.30 17.15 -23.45
CA ALA A 335 10.05 17.78 -24.53
C ALA A 335 11.19 16.86 -25.01
N ASP A 336 11.94 16.27 -24.08
CA ASP A 336 13.12 15.44 -24.36
C ASP A 336 12.77 14.08 -24.98
N TYR A 337 11.63 13.49 -24.61
CA TYR A 337 11.19 12.19 -25.08
C TYR A 337 9.93 12.31 -25.95
N VAL A 338 10.13 12.51 -27.25
CA VAL A 338 9.05 12.82 -28.21
C VAL A 338 7.97 11.74 -28.34
N HIS A 339 8.33 10.48 -28.06
CA HIS A 339 7.41 9.34 -28.12
C HIS A 339 6.53 9.20 -26.87
N VAL A 340 6.83 9.92 -25.79
CA VAL A 340 6.02 9.90 -24.57
C VAL A 340 4.83 10.86 -24.74
N ALA A 341 3.63 10.30 -24.65
CA ALA A 341 2.35 10.99 -24.81
C ALA A 341 1.90 11.72 -23.55
N GLY A 342 2.36 11.28 -22.39
CA GLY A 342 2.05 11.90 -21.11
C GLY A 342 2.55 11.07 -19.94
N ILE A 343 2.58 11.71 -18.78
CA ILE A 343 2.97 11.11 -17.51
C ILE A 343 1.80 11.25 -16.55
N VAL A 344 1.42 10.16 -15.90
CA VAL A 344 0.41 10.13 -14.84
C VAL A 344 1.12 9.82 -13.53
N VAL A 345 0.85 10.57 -12.47
CA VAL A 345 1.33 10.28 -11.13
C VAL A 345 0.13 10.12 -10.22
N SER A 346 0.02 8.95 -9.60
CA SER A 346 -1.10 8.61 -8.74
C SER A 346 -0.60 8.15 -7.39
N ASN A 347 -1.20 8.60 -6.29
CA ASN A 347 -1.03 7.92 -5.00
C ASN A 347 -1.62 6.50 -5.09
N ALA A 348 -1.18 5.57 -4.24
CA ALA A 348 -1.66 4.19 -4.18
C ALA A 348 -2.92 4.00 -3.29
N ALA A 349 -3.90 4.91 -3.40
CA ALA A 349 -5.15 4.89 -2.62
C ALA A 349 -4.90 4.91 -1.11
N ARG A 350 -4.42 6.06 -0.63
CA ARG A 350 -4.12 6.28 0.79
C ARG A 350 -5.39 6.24 1.63
N ARG A 351 -5.27 5.77 2.87
CA ARG A 351 -6.35 5.92 3.85
C ARG A 351 -6.51 7.39 4.25
N ARG A 352 -7.74 7.85 4.35
CA ARG A 352 -8.11 9.20 4.79
C ARG A 352 -9.55 9.19 5.32
N LEU A 353 -9.72 9.59 6.58
CA LEU A 353 -11.01 9.79 7.21
C LEU A 353 -11.05 11.15 7.92
N PRO A 354 -12.09 11.98 7.74
CA PRO A 354 -13.19 11.80 6.79
C PRO A 354 -12.71 11.84 5.33
N LEU A 355 -13.47 11.22 4.42
CA LEU A 355 -13.21 11.35 2.98
C LEU A 355 -13.34 12.82 2.59
N PRO A 356 -12.38 13.36 1.81
CA PRO A 356 -12.54 14.70 1.23
C PRO A 356 -13.63 14.67 0.16
N ALA A 357 -14.19 15.83 -0.16
CA ALA A 357 -15.03 15.97 -1.35
C ALA A 357 -14.20 15.67 -2.61
N ASP A 358 -14.85 15.11 -3.62
CA ASP A 358 -14.23 14.95 -4.93
C ASP A 358 -13.86 16.32 -5.50
N GLU A 359 -12.67 16.41 -6.08
CA GLU A 359 -12.11 17.65 -6.58
C GLU A 359 -11.44 17.40 -7.94
N ASP A 360 -11.65 18.32 -8.88
CA ASP A 360 -10.89 18.41 -10.11
C ASP A 360 -10.13 19.72 -10.16
N THR A 361 -8.87 19.66 -10.57
CA THR A 361 -8.10 20.86 -10.85
C THR A 361 -7.57 20.81 -12.28
N LEU A 362 -8.07 21.71 -13.13
CA LEU A 362 -7.51 21.92 -14.46
C LEU A 362 -6.44 23.00 -14.42
N ARG A 363 -5.23 22.68 -14.87
CA ARG A 363 -4.09 23.59 -15.01
C ARG A 363 -3.68 23.70 -16.48
N PRO A 364 -2.92 24.73 -16.89
CA PRO A 364 -2.49 24.87 -18.28
C PRO A 364 -1.64 23.69 -18.82
N ALA A 365 -0.93 22.97 -17.95
CA ALA A 365 -0.03 21.87 -18.33
C ALA A 365 -0.48 20.48 -17.86
N ALA A 366 -1.48 20.40 -17.00
CA ALA A 366 -1.85 19.17 -16.30
C ALA A 366 -3.27 19.23 -15.74
N GLN A 367 -3.80 18.07 -15.35
CA GLN A 367 -5.09 17.95 -14.68
C GLN A 367 -4.94 17.07 -13.44
N GLY A 368 -5.40 17.55 -12.30
CA GLY A 368 -5.47 16.80 -11.04
C GLY A 368 -6.89 16.28 -10.78
N PHE A 369 -6.97 15.09 -10.22
CA PHE A 369 -8.20 14.42 -9.77
C PHE A 369 -8.03 13.97 -8.32
N LEU A 370 -9.01 14.26 -7.48
CA LEU A 370 -9.19 13.73 -6.13
C LEU A 370 -10.50 12.96 -6.11
N ARG A 371 -10.46 11.66 -5.81
CA ARG A 371 -11.65 10.80 -5.72
C ARG A 371 -11.68 10.05 -4.41
N GLY A 372 -12.79 10.17 -3.69
CA GLY A 372 -13.15 9.27 -2.59
C GLY A 372 -13.41 7.87 -3.13
N LEU A 373 -12.65 6.90 -2.66
CA LEU A 373 -12.92 5.48 -2.90
C LEU A 373 -13.81 4.95 -1.76
N PRO A 374 -14.49 3.80 -1.94
CA PRO A 374 -15.32 3.21 -0.91
C PRO A 374 -14.66 3.16 0.48
N LEU A 375 -15.43 3.58 1.49
CA LEU A 375 -15.07 3.70 2.91
C LEU A 375 -14.07 4.81 3.23
N ASP A 376 -12.78 4.49 3.29
CA ASP A 376 -11.77 5.31 3.96
C ASP A 376 -10.56 5.56 3.08
N ARG A 377 -10.67 5.39 1.76
CA ARG A 377 -9.55 5.55 0.82
C ARG A 377 -9.77 6.71 -0.12
N VAL A 378 -8.69 7.37 -0.49
CA VAL A 378 -8.72 8.46 -1.46
C VAL A 378 -7.64 8.29 -2.51
N ARG A 379 -8.03 8.50 -3.77
CA ARG A 379 -7.14 8.53 -4.92
C ARG A 379 -6.82 9.98 -5.29
N GLU A 380 -5.54 10.31 -5.35
CA GLU A 380 -5.04 11.55 -5.94
C GLU A 380 -4.27 11.18 -7.21
N THR A 381 -4.69 11.69 -8.36
CA THR A 381 -4.06 11.40 -9.65
C THR A 381 -3.83 12.69 -10.43
N ILE A 382 -2.61 12.88 -10.91
CA ILE A 382 -2.19 14.05 -11.69
C ILE A 382 -1.75 13.58 -13.07
N VAL A 383 -2.41 14.09 -14.09
CA VAL A 383 -2.22 13.76 -15.50
C VAL A 383 -1.50 14.92 -16.18
N ILE A 384 -0.29 14.67 -16.67
CA ILE A 384 0.56 15.64 -17.37
C ILE A 384 0.64 15.19 -18.83
N PRO A 385 -0.29 15.63 -19.70
CA PRO A 385 -0.28 15.25 -21.10
C PRO A 385 0.79 16.02 -21.88
N ARG A 386 1.29 15.42 -22.96
CA ARG A 386 2.02 16.17 -23.99
C ARG A 386 1.03 17.13 -24.65
N ARG A 387 1.26 18.44 -24.46
CA ARG A 387 0.42 19.49 -25.04
C ARG A 387 0.23 19.24 -26.55
N ILE A 388 -1.03 19.09 -26.97
CA ILE A 388 -1.55 19.26 -28.35
C ILE A 388 -1.48 18.05 -29.32
N LEU A 389 -0.96 16.87 -28.97
CA LEU A 389 -0.86 15.79 -29.98
C LEU A 389 -1.91 14.66 -29.92
N LEU A 390 -2.54 14.38 -28.76
CA LEU A 390 -3.34 13.14 -28.59
C LEU A 390 -4.61 13.32 -27.74
N PRO A 391 -5.55 14.22 -28.11
CA PRO A 391 -6.73 14.54 -27.30
C PRO A 391 -7.60 13.30 -26.97
N GLN A 392 -7.66 12.34 -27.89
CA GLN A 392 -8.39 11.08 -27.66
C GLN A 392 -7.78 10.25 -26.53
N GLN A 393 -6.45 10.11 -26.48
CA GLN A 393 -5.76 9.34 -25.44
C GLN A 393 -5.85 10.03 -24.08
N THR A 394 -5.64 11.35 -24.03
CA THR A 394 -5.82 12.14 -22.79
C THR A 394 -7.23 12.01 -22.24
N SER A 395 -8.24 12.04 -23.13
CA SER A 395 -9.65 11.87 -22.73
C SER A 395 -9.95 10.47 -22.18
N VAL A 396 -9.29 9.42 -22.68
CA VAL A 396 -9.39 8.06 -22.11
C VAL A 396 -8.83 8.04 -20.68
N ILE A 397 -7.61 8.55 -20.48
CA ILE A 397 -6.97 8.61 -19.15
C ILE A 397 -7.80 9.43 -18.16
N ALA A 398 -8.26 10.62 -18.55
CA ALA A 398 -9.07 11.49 -17.69
C ALA A 398 -10.35 10.80 -17.22
N ARG A 399 -11.08 10.13 -18.13
CA ARG A 399 -12.30 9.38 -17.78
C ARG A 399 -12.03 8.18 -16.88
N MET A 400 -10.88 7.51 -17.03
CA MET A 400 -10.50 6.43 -16.12
C MET A 400 -10.29 6.96 -14.69
N CYS A 401 -9.61 8.10 -14.55
CA CYS A 401 -9.38 8.73 -13.24
C CYS A 401 -10.69 9.19 -12.60
N ASP A 402 -11.56 9.82 -13.38
CA ASP A 402 -12.85 10.35 -12.91
C ASP A 402 -13.78 9.26 -12.34
N THR A 403 -13.80 8.09 -13.00
CA THR A 403 -14.73 7.00 -12.67
C THR A 403 -14.16 5.94 -11.74
N GLU A 404 -12.93 6.10 -11.23
CA GLU A 404 -12.25 5.07 -10.46
C GLU A 404 -13.03 4.64 -9.21
N ALA A 405 -13.72 5.57 -8.55
CA ALA A 405 -14.53 5.29 -7.36
C ALA A 405 -15.60 4.20 -7.60
N ALA A 406 -16.20 4.17 -8.79
CA ALA A 406 -17.27 3.23 -9.15
C ALA A 406 -16.76 1.89 -9.72
N SER A 407 -15.46 1.78 -9.99
CA SER A 407 -14.88 0.62 -10.68
C SER A 407 -15.05 -0.70 -9.92
N LEU A 408 -14.97 -0.67 -8.59
CA LEU A 408 -15.15 -1.85 -7.74
C LEU A 408 -16.60 -2.34 -7.78
N ASP A 409 -17.57 -1.43 -7.60
CA ASP A 409 -18.99 -1.77 -7.66
C ASP A 409 -19.37 -2.33 -9.04
N TRP A 410 -18.81 -1.74 -10.09
CA TRP A 410 -18.96 -2.26 -11.44
C TRP A 410 -18.41 -3.68 -11.57
N ALA A 411 -17.18 -3.95 -11.09
CA ALA A 411 -16.58 -5.28 -11.14
C ALA A 411 -17.39 -6.32 -10.36
N LEU A 412 -17.87 -5.94 -9.16
CA LEU A 412 -18.72 -6.79 -8.32
C LEU A 412 -20.03 -7.13 -9.05
N ALA A 413 -20.66 -6.16 -9.71
CA ALA A 413 -21.87 -6.39 -10.49
C ALA A 413 -21.62 -7.36 -11.65
N GLN A 414 -20.51 -7.22 -12.38
CA GLN A 414 -20.11 -8.17 -13.43
C GLN A 414 -19.87 -9.59 -12.88
N LEU A 415 -19.43 -9.71 -11.63
CA LEU A 415 -19.23 -10.98 -10.92
C LEU A 415 -20.49 -11.52 -10.23
N GLY A 416 -21.67 -10.97 -10.54
CA GLY A 416 -22.96 -11.40 -10.01
C GLY A 416 -23.21 -10.99 -8.56
N ILE A 417 -22.58 -9.91 -8.10
CA ILE A 417 -22.74 -9.35 -6.74
C ILE A 417 -23.39 -7.96 -6.87
N PRO A 418 -24.73 -7.89 -6.90
CA PRO A 418 -25.44 -6.62 -7.02
C PRO A 418 -25.37 -5.79 -5.73
N GLY A 419 -25.53 -4.47 -5.85
CA GLY A 419 -25.59 -3.54 -4.71
C GLY A 419 -24.26 -2.97 -4.24
N GLY A 420 -23.15 -3.31 -4.90
CA GLY A 420 -21.83 -2.71 -4.65
C GLY A 420 -21.23 -3.05 -3.29
N VAL A 421 -20.18 -2.34 -2.91
CA VAL A 421 -19.44 -2.55 -1.65
C VAL A 421 -20.36 -2.40 -0.43
N MET A 422 -21.26 -1.42 -0.44
CA MET A 422 -22.11 -1.13 0.71
C MET A 422 -23.05 -2.29 1.07
N SER A 423 -23.54 -3.05 0.09
CA SER A 423 -24.41 -4.21 0.36
C SER A 423 -23.67 -5.38 1.04
N LEU A 424 -22.34 -5.36 1.01
CA LEU A 424 -21.48 -6.39 1.59
C LEU A 424 -21.12 -6.13 3.05
N LEU A 425 -21.38 -4.91 3.53
CA LEU A 425 -21.08 -4.49 4.88
C LEU A 425 -22.35 -4.54 5.73
N ALA A 426 -22.20 -4.82 7.02
CA ALA A 426 -23.29 -4.70 7.97
C ALA A 426 -23.49 -3.23 8.36
N ASP A 427 -24.75 -2.81 8.47
CA ASP A 427 -25.12 -1.51 9.04
C ASP A 427 -24.57 -1.44 10.48
N SER A 428 -23.55 -0.61 10.71
CA SER A 428 -22.81 -0.59 11.99
C SER A 428 -23.66 -0.11 13.17
N SER A 429 -23.69 -0.89 14.26
CA SER A 429 -23.93 -0.33 15.60
C SER A 429 -23.14 -0.98 16.75
N ALA A 430 -22.14 -1.84 16.51
CA ALA A 430 -21.40 -2.47 17.61
C ALA A 430 -19.92 -2.09 17.61
N ALA A 431 -19.47 -1.49 18.72
CA ALA A 431 -18.05 -1.29 19.02
C ALA A 431 -17.43 -2.62 19.43
N ARG A 432 -16.29 -2.98 18.83
CA ARG A 432 -15.53 -4.18 19.23
C ARG A 432 -14.53 -3.88 20.34
N PRO A 433 -14.33 -4.81 21.29
CA PRO A 433 -13.22 -4.75 22.23
C PRO A 433 -11.87 -4.89 21.51
N ALA A 434 -10.86 -4.17 22.01
CA ALA A 434 -9.48 -4.25 21.55
C ALA A 434 -8.94 -5.69 21.59
N SER A 435 -8.12 -6.05 20.61
CA SER A 435 -7.50 -7.38 20.49
C SER A 435 -6.46 -7.60 21.60
N PRO A 436 -6.55 -8.67 22.41
CA PRO A 436 -5.63 -8.89 23.53
C PRO A 436 -4.28 -9.51 23.14
N LEU A 437 -4.13 -10.04 21.92
CA LEU A 437 -2.90 -10.73 21.49
C LEU A 437 -1.88 -9.83 20.77
N TRP A 438 -2.23 -8.57 20.59
CA TRP A 438 -1.31 -7.50 20.20
C TRP A 438 -1.79 -6.24 20.93
N THR A 439 -1.24 -6.03 22.12
CA THR A 439 -1.26 -4.71 22.76
C THR A 439 -0.12 -3.90 22.14
N PRO A 440 -0.38 -2.63 21.80
CA PRO A 440 0.50 -1.79 20.97
C PRO A 440 1.88 -1.64 21.55
#